data_AF-A0A2E0XP17-F1
#
_entry.id   AF-A0A2E0XP17-F1
#
_cell.length_a   1.000
_cell.length_b   1.000
_cell.length_c   1.000
_cell.angle_alpha   90.00
_cell.angle_beta   90.00
_cell.angle_gamma   90.00
#
_symmetry.space_group_name_H-M   'P 1'
#
loop_
_entity.id
_entity.type
_entity.pdbx_description
1 polymer ?
#
loop_
_entity_poly.entity_id
_entity_poly.type
_entity_poly.pdbx_seq_one_letter_code
_entity_poly.pdbx_strand_id
1 'polypeptide(L)' 'ISQKEINPVMIKLNNRPRKCLGIKTPHQVFLVINPPVALAN' A
#
# COMPACT_ATOMS: atom_id res chain seq x y z
N ILE A 1 19.34 4.23 16.52
CA ILE A 1 17.91 4.31 16.18
C ILE A 1 17.12 4.22 17.48
N SER A 2 16.38 5.27 17.81
CA SER A 2 15.55 5.38 19.01
C SER A 2 14.11 5.00 18.72
N GLN A 3 13.36 4.53 19.73
CA GLN A 3 11.93 4.22 19.59
C GLN A 3 11.11 5.43 19.11
N LYS A 4 11.55 6.64 19.46
CA LYS A 4 10.94 7.91 19.00
C LYS A 4 11.05 8.11 17.49
N GLU A 5 12.05 7.51 16.85
CA GLU A 5 12.26 7.55 15.39
C GLU A 5 11.51 6.42 14.68
N ILE A 6 11.37 5.25 15.34
CA ILE A 6 10.67 4.07 14.80
C ILE A 6 9.15 4.30 14.74
N ASN A 7 8.56 4.80 15.82
CA ASN A 7 7.11 5.00 15.94
C ASN A 7 6.47 5.79 14.78
N PRO A 8 6.99 6.97 14.39
CA PRO A 8 6.40 7.74 13.30
C PRO A 8 6.52 7.03 11.94
N VAL A 9 7.60 6.28 11.72
CA VAL A 9 7.78 5.49 10.49
C VAL A 9 6.79 4.34 10.44
N MET A 10 6.60 3.63 11.55
CA MET A 10 5.63 2.54 11.67
C MET A 10 4.19 3.00 11.41
N ILE A 11 3.80 4.14 11.99
CA ILE A 11 2.46 4.74 11.77
C ILE A 11 2.26 5.10 10.29
N LYS A 12 3.27 5.71 9.65
CA LYS A 12 3.20 6.08 8.23
C LYS A 12 3.11 4.85 7.31
N LEU A 13 3.86 3.79 7.62
CA LEU A 13 3.81 2.53 6.87
C LEU A 13 2.44 1.86 7.00
N ASN A 14 1.89 1.78 8.22
CA ASN A 14 0.61 1.13 8.49
C ASN A 14 -0.59 1.86 7.87
N ASN A 15 -0.53 3.19 7.77
CA ASN A 15 -1.58 4.00 7.15
C ASN A 15 -1.39 4.22 5.65
N ARG A 16 -0.35 3.65 5.03
CA ARG A 16 -0.11 3.82 3.60
C ARG A 16 -1.10 2.95 2.82
N PRO A 17 -1.81 3.49 1.82
CA PRO A 17 -2.69 2.68 0.97
C PRO A 17 -1.91 1.51 0.37
N ARG A 18 -2.41 0.28 0.51
CA ARG A 18 -1.71 -0.94 0.07
C ARG A 18 -1.33 -0.90 -1.42
N LYS A 19 -2.11 -0.20 -2.26
CA LYS A 19 -1.81 0.04 -3.68
C LYS A 19 -0.52 0.84 -3.89
N CYS A 20 -0.20 1.78 -3.01
CA CYS A 20 1.01 2.60 -3.09
C CYS A 20 2.28 1.82 -2.71
N LEU A 21 2.15 0.64 -2.11
CA LEU A 21 3.25 -0.25 -1.74
C LEU A 21 3.59 -1.28 -2.82
N GLY A 22 2.97 -1.20 -4.01
CA GLY A 22 3.19 -2.17 -5.09
C GLY A 22 2.61 -3.57 -4.78
N ILE A 23 1.81 -3.68 -3.72
CA ILE A 23 1.15 -4.93 -3.33
C ILE A 23 -0.10 -5.09 -4.19
N LYS A 24 -0.24 -6.26 -4.83
CA LYS A 24 -1.45 -6.60 -5.59
C LYS A 24 -2.67 -6.54 -4.67
N THR A 25 -3.72 -5.86 -5.10
CA THR A 25 -5.00 -5.94 -4.40
C THR A 25 -5.61 -7.33 -4.57
N PRO A 26 -6.47 -7.78 -3.65
CA PRO A 26 -7.22 -9.03 -3.82
C PRO A 26 -7.86 -9.13 -5.22
N HIS A 27 -8.46 -8.04 -5.71
CA HIS A 27 -9.03 -7.95 -7.05
C HIS A 27 -8.03 -8.27 -8.18
N GLN A 28 -6.79 -7.79 -8.10
CA GLN A 28 -5.74 -8.09 -9.09
C GLN A 28 -5.26 -9.54 -9.00
N VAL A 29 -5.23 -10.12 -7.80
CA VAL A 29 -4.88 -11.53 -7.59
C VAL A 29 -5.95 -12.45 -8.16
N PHE A 30 -7.23 -12.14 -7.91
CA PHE A 30 -8.34 -13.00 -8.31
C PHE A 30 -8.73 -12.87 -9.78
N LEU A 31 -8.56 -11.70 -10.40
CA LEU A 31 -9.05 -11.45 -11.76
C LEU A 31 -7.93 -11.33 -12.81
N VAL A 32 -6.64 -11.31 -12.42
CA VAL A 32 -5.48 -11.10 -13.33
C VAL A 32 -5.57 -9.81 -14.15
N ILE A 33 -6.50 -8.91 -13.79
CA ILE A 33 -6.64 -7.61 -14.43
C ILE A 33 -5.60 -6.69 -13.78
N ASN A 34 -4.70 -6.13 -14.60
CA ASN A 34 -3.77 -5.09 -14.20
C ASN A 34 -4.29 -3.73 -14.70
N PRO A 35 -5.24 -3.09 -13.99
CA PRO A 35 -5.68 -1.77 -14.39
C PRO A 35 -4.51 -0.79 -14.20
N PRO A 36 -4.24 0.10 -15.18
CA PRO A 36 -3.06 0.97 -15.19
C PRO A 36 -2.98 1.93 -14.00
N VAL A 37 -4.10 2.22 -13.34
CA VAL A 37 -4.08 2.89 -12.04
C VAL A 37 -5.37 2.60 -11.26
N ALA A 38 -5.29 2.87 -9.97
CA ALA A 38 -6.32 2.67 -8.96
C ALA A 38 -7.62 3.44 -9.25
N LEU A 39 -8.49 2.91 -10.12
CA LEU A 39 -9.77 3.51 -10.54
C LEU A 39 -9.55 4.77 -11.40
N ALA A 40 -10.17 4.82 -12.58
CA ALA A 40 -10.34 6.09 -13.29
C ALA A 40 -11.12 7.04 -12.38
N ASN A 41 -10.59 8.27 -12.24
CA ASN A 41 -11.13 9.48 -11.61
C ASN A 41 -12.17 9.34 -10.49
#